data_AF-A0A7R9AK67-F1
#
_entry.id   AF-A0A7R9AK67-F1
#
_cell.length_a   1.000
_cell.length_b   1.000
_cell.length_c   1.000
_cell.angle_alpha   90.00
_cell.angle_beta   90.00
_cell.angle_gamma   90.00
#
_symmetry.space_group_name_H-M   'P 1'
#
loop_
_entity.id
_entity.type
_entity.pdbx_description
1 polymer ?
#
loop_
_entity_poly.entity_id
_entity_poly.type
_entity_poly.pdbx_seq_one_letter_code
_entity_poly.pdbx_strand_id
1 'polypeptide(L)'
;RIEIGVERHVYPECRLSEKGIEYVGSKNETENGKSCQRWDVDAPRLRELTYPYQFSFYDLTRSISPENHCRNTGQLDRPWCMISDLNTVWEYCDIPVCENQDPPECKLSPSGNEYVGKLNVTISGYPCKPWL
;
A
#
# COMPACT_ATOMS: atom_id res chain seq x y z
N ARG A 1 -33.34 -4.94 20.85
CA ARG A 1 -32.40 -5.66 19.97
C ARG A 1 -31.41 -4.59 19.51
N ILE A 2 -30.22 -4.53 20.12
CA ILE A 2 -29.22 -3.51 19.79
C ILE A 2 -28.45 -4.07 18.59
N GLU A 3 -28.54 -3.39 17.44
CA GLU A 3 -27.67 -3.65 16.30
C GLU A 3 -26.32 -2.99 16.63
N ILE A 4 -25.36 -3.81 17.04
CA ILE A 4 -23.98 -3.40 17.18
C ILE A 4 -23.47 -3.19 15.76
N GLY A 5 -23.45 -1.93 15.32
CA GLY A 5 -22.85 -1.53 14.05
C GLY A 5 -21.40 -1.99 14.07
N VAL A 6 -21.09 -2.95 13.21
CA VAL A 6 -19.70 -3.33 12.91
C VAL A 6 -19.03 -2.05 12.41
N GLU A 7 -18.12 -1.49 13.20
CA GLU A 7 -17.17 -0.48 12.72
C GLU A 7 -16.54 -1.05 11.46
N ARG A 8 -16.96 -0.55 10.30
CA ARG A 8 -16.19 -0.72 9.07
C ARG A 8 -14.81 -0.21 9.41
N HIS A 9 -13.79 -1.06 9.36
CA HIS A 9 -12.40 -0.65 9.46
C HIS A 9 -12.24 0.60 8.59
N VAL A 10 -12.12 1.77 9.22
CA VAL A 10 -11.93 3.04 8.53
C VAL A 10 -10.47 3.06 8.13
N TYR A 11 -10.16 2.32 7.06
CA TYR A 11 -8.86 2.42 6.43
C TYR A 11 -8.72 3.86 5.93
N PRO A 12 -7.65 4.58 6.29
CA PRO A 12 -7.46 5.93 5.79
C PRO A 12 -7.40 5.87 4.26
N GLU A 13 -8.23 6.67 3.59
CA GLU A 13 -8.21 6.84 2.13
C GLU A 13 -7.09 7.81 1.69
N CYS A 14 -6.02 7.85 2.47
CA CYS A 14 -4.86 8.69 2.31
C CYS A 14 -3.61 7.93 2.76
N ARG A 15 -2.45 8.32 2.25
CA ARG A 15 -1.13 7.78 2.64
C ARG A 15 -0.49 8.66 3.70
N LEU A 16 0.30 8.06 4.57
CA LEU A 16 1.04 8.71 5.65
C LEU A 16 2.47 9.05 5.24
N SER A 17 3.01 8.34 4.25
CA SER A 17 4.35 8.57 3.71
C SER A 17 4.33 8.87 2.20
N GLU A 18 5.47 9.37 1.68
CA GLU A 18 5.67 9.49 0.22
C GLU A 18 5.53 8.16 -0.50
N LYS A 19 6.15 7.11 0.07
CA LYS A 19 6.07 5.76 -0.50
C LYS A 19 4.68 5.13 -0.44
N GLY A 20 3.88 5.45 0.58
CA GLY A 20 2.55 4.88 0.74
C GLY A 20 2.55 3.36 0.86
N ILE A 21 3.59 2.75 1.46
CA ILE A 21 3.66 1.29 1.69
C ILE A 21 2.57 0.86 2.68
N GLU A 22 2.28 1.72 3.64
CA GLU A 22 1.25 1.56 4.66
C GLU A 22 -0.18 1.75 4.14
N TYR A 23 -0.34 2.24 2.91
CA TYR A 23 -1.66 2.54 2.37
C TYR A 23 -2.48 1.25 2.16
N VAL A 24 -3.58 1.16 2.89
CA VAL A 24 -4.51 0.02 2.85
C VAL A 24 -5.92 0.41 2.40
N GLY A 25 -6.12 1.66 1.96
CA GLY A 25 -7.39 2.16 1.43
C GLY A 25 -7.81 1.51 0.11
N SER A 26 -8.90 2.01 -0.45
CA SER A 26 -9.68 1.38 -1.54
C SER A 26 -9.54 2.04 -2.92
N LYS A 27 -8.71 3.08 -3.08
CA LYS A 27 -8.44 3.71 -4.40
C LYS A 27 -8.00 2.64 -5.40
N ASN A 28 -8.69 2.57 -6.54
CA ASN A 28 -8.50 1.60 -7.61
C ASN A 28 -8.49 2.23 -9.01
N GLU A 29 -8.02 3.47 -9.06
CA GLU A 29 -7.92 4.26 -10.27
C GLU A 29 -6.57 4.98 -10.31
N THR A 30 -5.94 5.01 -11.48
CA THR A 30 -4.64 5.65 -11.70
C THR A 30 -4.77 7.18 -11.69
N GLU A 31 -3.64 7.88 -11.60
CA GLU A 31 -3.57 9.34 -11.74
C GLU A 31 -4.22 9.85 -13.05
N ASN A 32 -4.20 9.03 -14.10
CA ASN A 32 -4.82 9.35 -15.40
C ASN A 32 -6.26 8.85 -15.55
N GLY A 33 -6.90 8.37 -14.47
CA GLY A 33 -8.29 7.91 -14.52
C GLY A 33 -8.48 6.51 -15.11
N LYS A 34 -7.42 5.69 -15.25
CA LYS A 34 -7.56 4.31 -15.71
C LYS A 34 -7.93 3.40 -14.55
N SER A 35 -8.82 2.44 -14.80
CA SER A 35 -9.24 1.48 -13.77
C SER A 35 -8.17 0.42 -13.55
N CYS A 36 -7.89 0.11 -12.29
CA CYS A 36 -6.89 -0.87 -11.90
C CYS A 36 -7.35 -2.31 -12.18
N GLN A 37 -6.43 -3.14 -12.65
CA GLN A 37 -6.57 -4.59 -12.73
C GLN A 37 -6.35 -5.21 -11.34
N ARG A 38 -7.07 -6.29 -11.04
CA ARG A 38 -6.87 -7.07 -9.81
C ARG A 38 -5.48 -7.67 -9.75
N TRP A 39 -4.90 -7.73 -8.54
CA TRP A 39 -3.56 -8.30 -8.34
C TRP A 39 -3.50 -9.82 -8.47
N ASP A 40 -4.63 -10.51 -8.34
CA ASP A 40 -4.72 -11.97 -8.49
C ASP A 40 -4.85 -12.44 -9.95
N VAL A 41 -5.03 -11.52 -10.90
CA VAL A 41 -5.11 -11.81 -12.33
C VAL A 41 -3.72 -11.89 -12.93
N ASP A 42 -3.48 -12.95 -13.70
CA ASP A 42 -2.20 -13.14 -14.37
C ASP A 42 -1.91 -12.00 -15.36
N ALA A 43 -0.69 -11.45 -15.31
CA ALA A 43 -0.26 -10.32 -16.13
C ALA A 43 1.00 -10.68 -16.95
N PRO A 44 0.87 -11.47 -18.03
CA PRO A 44 2.01 -11.95 -18.83
C PRO A 44 2.87 -10.82 -19.40
N ARG A 45 2.24 -9.76 -19.91
CA ARG A 45 2.94 -8.57 -20.44
C ARG A 45 3.79 -7.85 -19.40
N LEU A 46 3.32 -7.78 -18.15
CA LEU A 46 4.12 -7.20 -17.06
C LEU A 46 5.34 -8.06 -16.79
N ARG A 47 5.21 -9.39 -16.83
CA ARG A 47 6.34 -10.33 -16.66
C ARG A 47 7.37 -10.19 -17.78
N GLU A 48 6.93 -9.99 -19.02
CA GLU A 48 7.82 -9.77 -20.17
C GLU A 48 8.59 -8.44 -20.05
N LEU A 49 7.90 -7.35 -19.68
CA LEU A 49 8.52 -6.02 -19.57
C LEU A 49 9.44 -5.87 -18.37
N THR A 50 9.27 -6.68 -17.32
CA THR A 50 10.11 -6.62 -16.12
C THR A 50 11.34 -7.52 -16.21
N TYR A 51 11.38 -8.50 -17.12
CA TYR A 51 12.54 -9.37 -17.34
C TYR A 51 13.64 -8.67 -18.17
N PRO A 52 14.96 -8.76 -17.84
CA PRO A 52 15.62 -9.60 -16.84
C PRO A 52 15.96 -8.87 -15.53
N TYR A 53 15.51 -7.63 -15.36
CA TYR A 53 15.67 -6.93 -14.09
C TYR A 53 14.82 -7.69 -13.06
N GLN A 54 15.42 -8.12 -11.94
CA GLN A 54 14.79 -8.93 -10.89
C GLN A 54 13.67 -8.20 -10.12
N PHE A 55 12.84 -7.42 -10.79
CA PHE A 55 11.69 -6.80 -10.23
C PHE A 55 10.62 -7.87 -9.98
N SER A 56 10.69 -8.48 -8.80
CA SER A 56 9.68 -9.37 -8.18
C SER A 56 8.33 -8.66 -7.92
N PHE A 57 7.96 -7.67 -8.74
CA PHE A 57 6.67 -6.98 -8.63
C PHE A 57 5.52 -7.98 -8.69
N TYR A 58 5.61 -8.95 -9.61
CA TYR A 58 4.53 -9.90 -9.84
C TYR A 58 4.30 -10.84 -8.64
N ASP A 59 5.36 -11.44 -8.08
CA ASP A 59 5.22 -12.41 -6.99
C ASP A 59 4.87 -11.71 -5.67
N LEU A 60 5.39 -10.50 -5.43
CA LEU A 60 5.06 -9.71 -4.24
C LEU A 60 3.62 -9.19 -4.26
N THR A 61 3.09 -8.82 -5.44
CA THR A 61 1.76 -8.21 -5.56
C THR A 61 0.61 -9.18 -5.33
N ARG A 62 0.75 -10.46 -5.70
CA ARG A 62 -0.25 -11.51 -5.40
C ARG A 62 -0.47 -11.71 -3.90
N SER A 63 0.50 -11.35 -3.06
CA SER A 63 0.43 -11.49 -1.60
C SER A 63 -0.19 -10.29 -0.88
N ILE A 64 -0.47 -9.17 -1.57
CA ILE A 64 -0.92 -7.92 -0.93
C ILE A 64 -2.43 -7.91 -0.71
N SER A 65 -3.22 -8.27 -1.73
CA SER A 65 -4.68 -8.35 -1.68
C SER A 65 -5.22 -8.89 -3.01
N PRO A 66 -6.26 -9.74 -3.04
CA PRO A 66 -6.88 -10.18 -4.30
C PRO A 66 -7.63 -9.05 -5.02
N GLU A 67 -7.89 -7.91 -4.37
CA GLU A 67 -8.60 -6.78 -4.98
C GLU A 67 -7.73 -6.01 -6.00
N ASN A 68 -8.25 -4.88 -6.51
CA ASN A 68 -7.56 -4.02 -7.48
C ASN A 68 -7.13 -2.67 -6.88
N HIS A 69 -6.96 -2.57 -5.57
CA HIS A 69 -6.58 -1.32 -4.92
C HIS A 69 -5.10 -1.00 -5.16
N CYS A 70 -4.77 0.28 -5.27
CA CYS A 70 -3.42 0.78 -5.43
C CYS A 70 -2.53 0.42 -4.24
N ARG A 71 -1.32 -0.09 -4.50
CA ARG A 71 -0.41 -0.56 -3.45
C ARG A 71 1.04 -0.23 -3.79
N ASN A 72 1.89 -0.19 -2.78
CA ASN A 72 3.33 -0.15 -2.96
C ASN A 72 3.99 -1.16 -2.01
N THR A 73 4.79 -2.08 -2.54
CA THR A 73 5.57 -3.04 -1.72
C THR A 73 6.92 -2.51 -1.31
N GLY A 74 7.20 -1.23 -1.59
CA GLY A 74 8.45 -0.53 -1.26
C GLY A 74 9.42 -0.40 -2.43
N GLN A 75 9.13 -1.07 -3.54
CA GLN A 75 9.98 -1.13 -4.73
C GLN A 75 9.82 0.08 -5.66
N LEU A 76 8.69 0.79 -5.60
CA LEU A 76 8.49 2.06 -6.29
C LEU A 76 8.37 3.22 -5.30
N ASP A 77 8.32 4.43 -5.82
CA ASP A 77 8.29 5.65 -5.02
C ASP A 77 6.89 6.00 -4.52
N ARG A 78 5.83 5.46 -5.15
CA ARG A 78 4.42 5.74 -4.80
C ARG A 78 3.53 4.52 -5.03
N PRO A 79 2.32 4.48 -4.45
CA PRO A 79 1.34 3.46 -4.77
C PRO A 79 0.95 3.47 -6.24
N TRP A 80 0.79 2.28 -6.79
CA TRP A 80 0.53 2.04 -8.19
C TRP A 80 -0.41 0.85 -8.34
N CYS A 81 -0.91 0.63 -9.55
CA CYS A 81 -1.65 -0.57 -9.89
C CYS A 81 -1.38 -1.00 -11.33
N MET A 82 -1.68 -2.27 -11.63
CA MET A 82 -1.67 -2.76 -13.00
C MET A 82 -2.87 -2.21 -13.77
N ILE A 83 -2.70 -2.01 -15.07
CA ILE A 83 -3.79 -1.63 -15.97
C ILE A 83 -3.82 -2.58 -17.17
N SER A 84 -5.00 -2.84 -17.71
CA SER A 84 -5.21 -3.71 -18.86
C SER A 84 -5.10 -2.93 -20.18
N ASP A 85 -3.94 -2.32 -20.45
CA ASP A 85 -3.68 -1.56 -21.68
C ASP A 85 -2.52 -2.21 -22.49
N LEU A 86 -2.52 -2.02 -23.81
CA LEU A 86 -1.61 -2.70 -24.74
C LEU A 86 -0.16 -2.22 -24.60
N ASN A 87 0.05 -0.94 -24.27
CA ASN A 87 1.38 -0.32 -24.26
C ASN A 87 1.91 -0.01 -22.86
N THR A 88 1.02 0.14 -21.87
CA THR A 88 1.36 0.47 -20.50
C THR A 88 0.67 -0.54 -19.59
N VAL A 89 1.44 -1.22 -18.75
CA VAL A 89 0.94 -2.35 -17.94
C VAL A 89 0.75 -1.99 -16.47
N TRP A 90 1.21 -0.79 -16.06
CA TRP A 90 1.03 -0.24 -14.73
C TRP A 90 1.13 1.29 -14.75
N GLU A 91 0.47 1.96 -13.81
CA GLU A 91 0.59 3.41 -13.60
C GLU A 91 0.50 3.73 -12.10
N TYR A 92 1.02 4.91 -11.72
CA TYR A 92 0.85 5.43 -10.36
C TYR A 92 -0.60 5.82 -10.09
N CYS A 93 -0.96 5.75 -8.81
CA CYS A 93 -2.22 6.26 -8.32
C CYS A 93 -1.99 7.57 -7.58
N ASP A 94 -2.90 8.52 -7.79
CA ASP A 94 -2.92 9.75 -7.01
C ASP A 94 -3.68 9.52 -5.70
N ILE A 95 -2.92 9.29 -4.63
CA ILE A 95 -3.44 9.10 -3.28
C ILE A 95 -2.99 10.29 -2.44
N PRO A 96 -3.92 11.02 -1.81
CA PRO A 96 -3.60 12.19 -1.00
C PRO A 96 -2.79 11.80 0.23
N VAL A 97 -1.93 12.70 0.69
CA VAL A 97 -1.31 12.58 2.01
C VAL A 97 -2.35 12.90 3.06
N CYS A 98 -2.41 12.12 4.14
CA CYS A 98 -3.33 12.41 5.23
C CYS A 98 -3.00 13.77 5.84
N GLU A 99 -3.92 14.72 5.75
CA GLU A 99 -3.80 16.00 6.44
C GLU A 99 -4.12 15.80 7.93
N ASN A 100 -3.21 16.23 8.81
CA ASN A 100 -3.47 16.42 10.24
C ASN A 100 -3.91 15.18 11.04
N GLN A 101 -3.46 13.98 10.66
CA GLN A 101 -3.55 12.83 11.56
C GLN A 101 -2.15 12.49 12.03
N ASP A 102 -1.88 12.72 13.33
CA ASP A 102 -0.79 12.01 13.97
C ASP A 102 -1.01 10.52 13.66
N PRO A 103 -0.01 9.84 13.08
CA PRO A 103 -0.14 8.43 12.78
C PRO A 103 -0.59 7.68 14.05
N PRO A 104 -1.51 6.70 13.93
CA PRO A 104 -2.02 6.01 15.09
C PRO A 104 -0.84 5.48 15.92
N GLU A 105 -0.78 5.90 17.18
CA GLU A 105 0.27 5.48 18.13
C GLU A 105 0.07 4.04 18.62
N CYS A 106 -0.81 3.29 17.97
CA CYS A 106 -1.07 1.88 18.23
C CYS A 106 -0.79 1.03 16.99
N LYS A 107 -0.35 -0.21 17.23
CA LYS A 107 -0.37 -1.27 16.23
C LYS A 107 -1.77 -1.89 16.18
N LEU A 108 -2.23 -2.23 14.99
CA LEU A 108 -3.52 -2.90 14.74
C LEU A 108 -3.35 -4.41 14.61
N SER A 109 -2.15 -4.87 14.27
CA SER A 109 -1.78 -6.27 14.15
C SER A 109 -0.76 -6.68 15.21
N PRO A 110 -0.65 -7.98 15.54
CA PRO A 110 0.42 -8.47 16.41
C PRO A 110 1.83 -8.15 15.89
N SER A 111 2.03 -8.22 14.57
CA SER A 111 3.30 -7.93 13.88
C SER A 111 3.70 -6.47 13.90
N GLY A 112 2.74 -5.54 13.83
CA GLY A 112 2.99 -4.09 13.83
C GLY A 112 3.70 -3.57 12.58
N ASN A 113 3.64 -4.28 11.45
CA ASN A 113 4.23 -3.82 10.18
C ASN A 113 3.55 -2.54 9.65
N GLU A 114 2.30 -2.31 10.07
CA GLU A 114 1.51 -1.12 9.78
C GLU A 114 1.74 0.03 10.77
N TYR A 115 2.53 -0.17 11.83
CA TYR A 115 2.78 0.88 12.81
C TYR A 115 3.66 1.98 12.22
N VAL A 116 3.15 3.20 12.32
CA VAL A 116 3.72 4.41 11.71
C VAL A 116 3.79 5.56 12.72
N GLY A 117 3.51 5.27 14.00
CA GLY A 117 3.59 6.22 15.11
C GLY A 117 5.03 6.63 15.44
N LYS A 118 5.19 7.52 16.43
CA LYS A 118 6.46 8.21 16.70
C LYS A 118 7.27 7.60 17.84
N LEU A 119 6.88 6.43 18.35
CA LEU A 119 7.56 5.77 19.47
C LEU A 119 9.03 5.47 19.11
N ASN A 120 9.94 6.08 19.86
CA ASN A 120 11.38 5.96 19.67
C ASN A 120 12.10 5.46 20.94
N VAL A 121 11.39 4.72 21.80
CA VAL A 121 11.94 4.16 23.04
C VAL A 121 11.62 2.66 23.10
N THR A 122 12.60 1.85 23.46
CA THR A 122 12.45 0.39 23.64
C THR A 122 11.67 0.06 24.91
N ILE A 123 11.18 -1.19 25.03
CA ILE A 123 10.51 -1.69 26.25
C ILE A 123 11.39 -1.53 27.50
N SER A 124 12.71 -1.62 27.34
CA SER A 124 13.69 -1.44 28.44
C SER A 124 14.06 0.03 28.69
N GLY A 125 13.46 1.00 27.99
CA GLY A 125 13.67 2.43 28.20
C GLY A 125 14.81 3.06 27.42
N TYR A 126 15.50 2.32 26.54
CA TYR A 126 16.58 2.87 25.72
C TYR A 126 16.04 3.63 24.50
N PRO A 127 16.60 4.81 24.15
CA PRO A 127 16.22 5.53 22.95
C PRO A 127 16.69 4.82 21.68
N CYS A 128 15.82 4.79 20.67
CA CYS A 128 16.12 4.25 19.35
C CYS A 128 17.13 5.13 18.63
N LYS A 129 18.03 4.49 17.88
CA LYS A 129 18.90 5.20 16.93
C LYS A 129 18.12 5.53 15.65
N PRO A 130 18.46 6.62 14.95
CA PRO A 130 17.92 6.88 13.61
C PRO A 130 18.19 5.70 12.68
N TRP A 131 17.22 5.40 11.82
CA TRP A 131 17.41 4.49 10.68
C TRP A 131 18.41 5.13 9.70
N LEU A 132 19.36 4.34 9.19
CA LEU A 132 20.40 4.78 8.22
C LEU A 132 19.87 4.73 6.79
#